data_AF-A0A2A4ZHB8-F1
#
_entry.id   AF-A0A2A4ZHB8-F1
#
_cell.length_a   1.000
_cell.length_b   1.000
_cell.length_c   1.000
_cell.angle_alpha   90.00
_cell.angle_beta   90.00
_cell.angle_gamma   90.00
#
_symmetry.space_group_name_H-M   'P 1'
#
loop_
_entity.id
_entity.type
_entity.pdbx_description
1 polymer ?
#
loop_
_entity_poly.entity_id
_entity_poly.type
_entity_poly.pdbx_seq_one_letter_code
_entity_poly.pdbx_strand_id
1 'polypeptide(L)' 'MNKDEVIRVLVECGEILEISGAGPFVVRAYANGARALESWQGDLESLVKAGEVTSIRGIGKGLA' A
#
# COMPACT_ATOMS: atom_id res chain seq x y z
N MET A 1 7.58 11.07 -6.78
CA MET A 1 7.41 10.05 -5.73
C MET A 1 7.77 8.71 -6.36
N ASN A 2 8.79 8.03 -5.85
CA ASN A 2 9.23 6.74 -6.38
C ASN A 2 8.45 5.60 -5.71
N LYS A 3 8.28 4.45 -6.38
CA LYS A 3 7.64 3.23 -5.86
C LYS A 3 8.19 2.86 -4.48
N ASP A 4 9.51 2.93 -4.31
CA ASP A 4 10.17 2.58 -3.04
C ASP A 4 9.81 3.53 -1.89
N GLU A 5 9.54 4.81 -2.18
CA GLU A 5 9.06 5.76 -1.18
C GLU A 5 7.64 5.39 -0.71
N VAL A 6 6.77 5.03 -1.65
CA VAL A 6 5.39 4.60 -1.34
C VAL A 6 5.41 3.33 -0.48
N ILE A 7 6.26 2.36 -0.83
CA ILE A 7 6.42 1.13 -0.04
C ILE A 7 6.86 1.45 1.38
N ARG A 8 7.87 2.32 1.56
CA ARG A 8 8.34 2.71 2.90
C ARG A 8 7.25 3.39 3.72
N VAL A 9 6.51 4.32 3.11
CA VAL A 9 5.41 5.02 3.80
C VAL A 9 4.30 4.04 4.19
N LEU A 10 3.95 3.08 3.34
CA LEU A 10 2.95 2.06 3.68
C LEU A 10 3.37 1.21 4.88
N VAL A 11 4.66 0.82 4.95
CA VAL A 11 5.20 0.07 6.09
C VAL A 11 5.14 0.92 7.37
N GLU A 12 5.65 2.15 7.33
CA GLU A 12 5.65 3.07 8.47
C GLU A 12 4.23 3.37 8.97
N CYS A 13 3.27 3.61 8.06
CA CYS A 13 1.88 3.78 8.42
C CYS A 13 1.31 2.54 9.12
N GLY A 14 1.64 1.33 8.63
CA GLY A 14 1.24 0.07 9.26
C GLY A 14 1.76 -0.04 10.70
N GLU A 15 3.04 0.27 10.92
CA GLU A 15 3.69 0.25 12.24
C GLU A 15 3.08 1.28 13.21
N ILE A 16 2.87 2.52 12.74
CA ILE A 16 2.21 3.57 13.53
C ILE A 16 0.79 3.14 13.92
N LEU A 17 0.03 2.58 12.97
CA LEU A 17 -1.32 2.12 13.21
C LEU A 17 -1.35 0.97 14.23
N GLU A 18 -0.41 0.04 14.15
CA GLU A 18 -0.24 -1.02 15.14
C GLU A 18 0.02 -0.46 16.54
N ILE A 19 0.96 0.49 16.66
CA ILE A 19 1.28 1.16 17.93
C ILE A 19 0.07 1.95 18.48
N SER A 20 -0.72 2.55 17.59
CA SER A 20 -1.93 3.30 17.98
C SER A 20 -3.11 2.42 18.41
N GLY A 21 -3.00 1.09 18.30
CA GLY A 21 -4.06 0.16 18.63
C GLY A 21 -5.13 0.00 17.54
N ALA A 22 -4.80 0.31 16.28
CA ALA A 22 -5.70 0.07 15.16
C ALA A 22 -6.01 -1.43 15.02
N GLY A 23 -7.18 -1.73 14.45
CA GLY A 23 -7.61 -3.12 14.27
C GLY A 23 -6.63 -3.92 13.40
N PRO A 24 -6.44 -5.23 13.67
CA PRO A 24 -5.46 -6.06 12.97
C PRO A 24 -5.73 -6.17 11.47
N PHE A 25 -6.99 -5.98 11.04
CA PHE A 25 -7.36 -5.91 9.63
C PHE A 25 -6.70 -4.71 8.92
N VAL A 26 -6.72 -3.53 9.55
CA VAL A 26 -6.17 -2.29 8.98
C VAL A 26 -4.65 -2.41 8.91
N VAL A 27 -4.00 -2.79 10.01
CA VAL A 27 -2.53 -2.99 10.06
C VAL A 27 -2.07 -3.95 8.96
N ARG A 28 -2.76 -5.10 8.80
CA ARG A 28 -2.45 -6.07 7.74
C ARG A 28 -2.69 -5.52 6.35
N ALA A 29 -3.66 -4.62 6.15
CA ALA A 29 -3.90 -4.03 4.83
C ALA A 29 -2.70 -3.20 4.35
N TYR A 30 -2.09 -2.40 5.23
CA TYR A 30 -0.89 -1.62 4.92
C TYR A 30 0.31 -2.52 4.61
N ALA A 31 0.57 -3.52 5.45
CA ALA A 31 1.66 -4.48 5.22
C ALA A 31 1.47 -5.29 3.93
N ASN A 32 0.23 -5.72 3.62
CA ASN A 32 -0.07 -6.45 2.41
C ASN A 32 0.02 -5.56 1.16
N GLY A 33 -0.40 -4.30 1.25
CA GLY A 33 -0.27 -3.34 0.16
C GLY A 33 1.18 -3.02 -0.16
N ALA A 34 2.03 -2.86 0.85
CA ALA A 34 3.47 -2.69 0.67
C ALA A 34 4.11 -3.88 -0.07
N ARG A 35 3.81 -5.11 0.37
CA ARG A 35 4.29 -6.35 -0.30
C ARG A 35 3.76 -6.50 -1.73
N ALA A 36 2.50 -6.16 -1.94
CA ALA A 36 1.90 -6.19 -3.26
C ALA A 36 2.61 -5.22 -4.20
N LEU A 37 2.89 -4.00 -3.74
CA LEU A 37 3.59 -2.99 -4.53
C LEU A 37 5.08 -3.31 -4.76
N GLU A 38 5.73 -3.95 -3.79
CA GLU A 38 7.11 -4.43 -3.91
C GLU A 38 7.26 -5.43 -5.06
N SER A 39 6.38 -6.43 -5.11
CA SER A 39 6.35 -7.47 -6.14
C SER A 39 5.75 -7.01 -7.48
N TRP A 40 5.03 -5.89 -7.48
CA TRP A 40 4.41 -5.36 -8.69
C TRP A 40 5.43 -4.65 -9.59
N GLN A 41 5.26 -4.85 -10.89
CA GLN A 41 6.06 -4.25 -11.95
C GLN A 41 5.18 -3.39 -12.85
N GLY A 42 5.73 -2.26 -13.31
CA GLY A 42 5.02 -1.32 -14.18
C GLY A 42 5.27 0.12 -13.76
N ASP A 43 4.59 1.04 -14.44
CA ASP A 43 4.62 2.45 -14.10
C ASP A 43 3.50 2.77 -13.09
N LEU A 44 3.90 2.86 -11.81
CA LEU A 44 2.99 3.17 -10.72
C LEU A 44 2.33 4.54 -10.92
N GLU A 45 3.05 5.52 -11.44
CA GLU A 45 2.54 6.88 -11.59
C GLU A 45 1.40 6.90 -12.61
N SER A 46 1.57 6.21 -13.74
CA SER A 46 0.51 6.05 -14.74
C SER A 46 -0.70 5.30 -14.18
N LEU A 47 -0.48 4.23 -13.41
CA LEU A 47 -1.57 3.46 -12.80
C LEU A 47 -2.39 4.28 -11.79
N VAL A 48 -1.71 5.10 -10.99
CA VAL A 48 -2.34 6.05 -10.06
C VAL A 48 -3.15 7.11 -10.81
N LYS A 49 -2.59 7.69 -11.88
CA LYS A 49 -3.31 8.67 -12.72
C LYS A 49 -4.54 8.08 -13.40
N ALA A 50 -4.49 6.79 -13.76
CA ALA A 50 -5.64 6.06 -14.30
C ALA A 50 -6.69 5.67 -13.24
N GLY A 51 -6.37 5.81 -11.93
CA GLY A 51 -7.26 5.37 -10.85
C GLY A 51 -7.38 3.85 -10.74
N GLU A 52 -6.39 3.12 -11.25
CA GLU A 52 -6.44 1.65 -11.38
C GLU A 52 -5.56 0.94 -10.35
N VAL A 53 -5.13 1.61 -9.27
CA VAL A 53 -4.23 1.04 -8.26
C VAL A 53 -4.83 -0.20 -7.58
N THR A 54 -6.16 -0.28 -7.46
CA THR A 54 -6.87 -1.46 -6.96
C THR A 54 -6.79 -2.69 -7.86
N SER A 55 -6.25 -2.55 -9.09
CA SER A 55 -5.94 -3.69 -9.96
C SER A 55 -4.76 -4.50 -9.44
N ILE A 56 -3.90 -3.91 -8.61
CA ILE A 56 -2.80 -4.61 -7.95
C ILE A 56 -3.40 -5.54 -6.87
N ARG A 57 -3.27 -6.85 -7.09
CA ARG A 57 -3.74 -7.85 -6.14
C ARG A 57 -3.07 -7.65 -4.77
N GLY A 58 -3.86 -7.29 -3.77
CA GLY A 58 -3.38 -6.97 -2.42
C GLY A 58 -3.59 -5.51 -2.02
N ILE A 59 -3.96 -4.64 -2.97
CA ILE A 59 -4.39 -3.25 -2.72
C ILE A 59 -5.91 -3.16 -2.89
N GLY A 60 -6.62 -2.87 -1.80
CA GLY A 60 -8.07 -2.69 -1.80
C GLY A 60 -8.48 -1.22 -1.78
N LYS A 61 -9.79 -0.95 -1.91
CA LYS A 61 -10.37 0.41 -1.87
C LYS A 61 -10.06 1.20 -0.60
N GLY A 62 -9.78 0.53 0.51
CA GLY A 62 -9.38 1.20 1.76
C GLY A 62 -7.95 1.72 1.77
N LEU A 63 -7.14 1.36 0.77
CA LEU A 63 -5.74 1.75 0.63
C LEU A 63 -5.45 2.58 -0.63
N ALA A 64 -6.38 2.58 -1.59
CA ALA A 64 -6.24 3.22 -2.89
C ALA A 64 -6.64 4.70 -2.89
#